data_AF-A0A1J0GHJ2-F1
#
_entry.id   AF-A0A1J0GHJ2-F1
#
_cell.length_a   1.000
_cell.length_b   1.000
_cell.length_c   1.000
_cell.angle_alpha   90.00
_cell.angle_beta   90.00
_cell.angle_gamma   90.00
#
_symmetry.space_group_name_H-M   'P 1'
#
loop_
_entity.id
_entity.type
_entity.pdbx_description
1 polymer ?
#
loop_
_entity_poly.entity_id
_entity_poly.type
_entity_poly.pdbx_seq_one_letter_code
_entity_poly.pdbx_strand_id
1 'polypeptide(L)'
;MKNIKKMMTMGFVLLIVTLSKPVMAMGVGSFADVLDYSVVIGDSMYTLDFVNNPTNANQISDLVAKNKGDIFIKTDDSGWIKNSDGTKVNKEYVDISTIKYNNGQVIGDTLTSSVGKIDLISTKLTRTAANKATFKYKILDKAGKDITRTVPAYEMMMKNFYINSARGSIILDPLTGTGTITYDFSDTDQFVTIDLLASNGAYAKSTLSLGDAKAEDVLGISDISIVAPDVMTIPYKIQNNANLTKTGPNTTTFQYKVKNIYGYDITKKIPASQIEAIASVSSTVILDPKTSTGTITYNSAADVNKTINILLKDKITGVKSDSVLFTSEAAVESPKVSKITITSDKMGIAPSIGIGYATYKVFNQYGFDITDSPLSDSVTFKSEAGTIVSKGGIITMTANKGTNFSTLKSAVITGSDSITGTSTSATLNLK
;
A
#
# COMPACT_ATOMS: atom_id res chain seq x y z
N MET A 1 -27.77 52.48 -7.83
CA MET A 1 -27.40 51.52 -6.77
C MET A 1 -28.54 51.08 -5.82
N LYS A 2 -29.77 51.61 -5.89
CA LYS A 2 -30.90 51.15 -5.03
C LYS A 2 -31.70 49.94 -5.57
N ASN A 3 -31.53 49.55 -6.83
CA ASN A 3 -32.38 48.52 -7.46
C ASN A 3 -31.80 47.09 -7.42
N ILE A 4 -30.50 46.92 -7.12
CA ILE A 4 -29.88 45.58 -7.03
C ILE A 4 -30.29 44.85 -5.73
N LYS A 5 -30.53 45.58 -4.64
CA LYS A 5 -31.04 44.99 -3.38
C LYS A 5 -32.44 44.37 -3.50
N LYS A 6 -33.28 44.85 -4.44
CA LYS A 6 -34.64 44.32 -4.64
C LYS A 6 -34.67 43.00 -5.41
N MET A 7 -33.66 42.70 -6.25
CA MET A 7 -33.59 41.40 -6.94
C MET A 7 -33.22 40.24 -6.01
N MET A 8 -32.51 40.49 -4.91
CA MET A 8 -32.22 39.45 -3.90
C MET A 8 -33.40 39.14 -2.97
N THR A 9 -34.44 39.98 -2.95
CA THR A 9 -35.59 39.81 -2.03
C THR A 9 -36.80 39.12 -2.67
N MET A 10 -36.74 38.82 -3.97
CA MET A 10 -37.81 38.13 -4.70
C MET A 10 -37.51 36.63 -4.75
N GLY A 11 -37.89 35.98 -3.64
CA GLY A 11 -38.04 34.54 -3.42
C GLY A 11 -37.38 33.58 -4.41
N PHE A 12 -36.22 33.05 -4.03
CA PHE A 12 -35.97 31.62 -4.21
C PHE A 12 -37.05 30.90 -3.41
N VAL A 13 -38.13 30.51 -4.08
CA VAL A 13 -39.16 29.64 -3.51
C VAL A 13 -38.45 28.42 -2.95
N LEU A 14 -38.68 28.20 -1.67
CA LEU A 14 -38.10 27.17 -0.82
C LEU A 14 -38.44 25.77 -1.39
N LEU A 15 -37.64 25.27 -2.32
CA LEU A 15 -37.66 23.86 -2.70
C LEU A 15 -36.76 23.11 -1.70
N ILE A 16 -37.31 22.75 -0.54
CA ILE A 16 -36.64 21.80 0.37
C ILE A 16 -36.77 20.42 -0.28
N VAL A 17 -35.85 20.09 -1.17
CA VAL A 17 -35.61 18.72 -1.62
C VAL A 17 -34.30 18.30 -1.00
N THR A 18 -34.36 17.47 0.04
CA THR A 18 -33.19 16.81 0.61
C THR A 18 -32.68 15.76 -0.37
N LEU A 19 -31.76 16.17 -1.24
CA LEU A 19 -30.99 15.26 -2.10
C LEU A 19 -29.51 15.63 -2.01
N SER A 20 -28.84 15.13 -0.98
CA SER A 20 -27.38 15.16 -0.89
C SER A 20 -26.78 14.13 -1.85
N LYS A 21 -26.45 14.56 -3.07
CA LYS A 21 -25.44 13.88 -3.89
C LYS A 21 -24.17 14.74 -3.87
N PRO A 22 -23.02 14.20 -3.43
CA PRO A 22 -21.78 14.97 -3.40
C PRO A 22 -21.34 15.39 -4.80
N VAL A 23 -20.73 16.57 -4.84
CA VAL A 23 -20.19 17.30 -5.98
C VAL A 23 -19.32 16.39 -6.85
N MET A 24 -19.82 16.03 -8.03
CA MET A 24 -18.97 15.46 -9.07
C MET A 24 -18.49 16.61 -9.95
N ALA A 25 -17.20 16.90 -9.91
CA ALA A 25 -16.54 17.63 -10.98
C ALA A 25 -16.43 16.69 -12.19
N MET A 26 -17.53 16.25 -12.80
CA MET A 26 -17.46 15.51 -14.05
C MET A 26 -16.81 16.39 -15.12
N GLY A 27 -15.97 15.82 -15.97
CA GLY A 27 -15.72 16.45 -17.27
C GLY A 27 -17.07 16.59 -17.96
N VAL A 28 -17.52 17.81 -18.22
CA VAL A 28 -18.84 18.05 -18.81
C VAL A 28 -18.72 17.90 -20.32
N GLY A 29 -18.85 16.66 -20.81
CA GLY A 29 -18.76 16.35 -22.24
C GLY A 29 -20.12 16.32 -22.93
N SER A 30 -21.19 16.13 -22.17
CA SER A 30 -22.56 15.97 -22.63
C SER A 30 -23.58 16.48 -21.59
N PHE A 31 -24.81 16.76 -22.01
CA PHE A 31 -25.85 17.27 -21.09
C PHE A 31 -26.24 16.25 -20.01
N ALA A 32 -26.00 14.95 -20.28
CA ALA A 32 -26.17 13.88 -19.31
C ALA A 32 -25.13 13.96 -18.17
N ASP A 33 -23.99 14.62 -18.40
CA ASP A 33 -22.94 14.80 -17.39
C ASP A 33 -23.27 15.91 -16.38
N VAL A 34 -24.27 16.73 -16.68
CA VAL A 34 -24.80 17.74 -15.75
C VAL A 34 -25.82 17.07 -14.84
N LEU A 35 -25.61 17.16 -13.53
CA LEU A 35 -26.57 16.63 -12.55
C LEU A 35 -27.85 17.46 -12.51
N ASP A 36 -28.99 16.80 -12.27
CA ASP A 36 -30.23 17.51 -11.95
C ASP A 36 -30.04 18.44 -10.76
N TYR A 37 -30.68 19.59 -10.82
CA TYR A 37 -30.59 20.73 -9.91
C TYR A 37 -29.22 21.44 -9.90
N SER A 38 -28.39 21.22 -10.92
CA SER A 38 -27.23 22.07 -11.17
C SER A 38 -27.65 23.44 -11.67
N VAL A 39 -26.97 24.48 -11.18
CA VAL A 39 -27.19 25.88 -11.52
C VAL A 39 -26.02 26.36 -12.38
N VAL A 40 -26.28 26.77 -13.61
CA VAL A 40 -25.27 27.32 -14.53
C VAL A 40 -25.40 28.83 -14.63
N ILE A 41 -24.28 29.53 -14.45
CA ILE A 41 -24.14 30.98 -14.54
C ILE A 41 -22.88 31.28 -15.35
N GLY A 42 -23.04 31.64 -16.62
CA GLY A 42 -21.91 31.84 -17.53
C GLY A 42 -21.12 30.55 -17.80
N ASP A 43 -19.81 30.59 -17.60
CA ASP A 43 -18.87 29.47 -17.76
C ASP A 43 -18.75 28.58 -16.50
N SER A 44 -19.65 28.76 -15.55
CA SER A 44 -19.56 28.14 -14.23
C SER A 44 -20.84 27.39 -13.87
N MET A 45 -20.67 26.18 -13.35
CA MET A 45 -21.73 25.33 -12.81
C MET A 45 -21.63 25.27 -11.29
N TYR A 46 -22.77 25.18 -10.62
CA TYR A 46 -22.88 25.14 -9.16
C TYR A 46 -23.89 24.11 -8.71
N THR A 47 -23.69 23.56 -7.52
CA THR A 47 -24.76 22.83 -6.84
C THR A 47 -25.73 23.79 -6.16
N LEU A 48 -26.98 23.34 -5.98
CA LEU A 48 -27.98 24.11 -5.27
C LEU A 48 -27.53 24.49 -3.85
N ASP A 49 -26.87 23.58 -3.13
CA ASP A 49 -26.30 23.84 -1.81
C ASP A 49 -25.23 24.94 -1.83
N PHE A 50 -24.38 24.97 -2.87
CA PHE A 50 -23.35 25.99 -3.00
C PHE A 50 -23.96 27.38 -3.22
N VAL A 51 -24.98 27.46 -4.07
CA VAL A 51 -25.68 28.71 -4.39
C VAL A 51 -26.50 29.21 -3.20
N ASN A 52 -27.08 28.30 -2.41
CA ASN A 52 -27.90 28.62 -1.25
C ASN A 52 -27.08 28.90 0.03
N ASN A 53 -25.76 28.72 0.01
CA ASN A 53 -24.92 28.99 1.15
C ASN A 53 -24.67 30.51 1.31
N PRO A 54 -25.06 31.14 2.45
CA PRO A 54 -24.86 32.57 2.67
C PRO A 54 -23.40 33.02 2.58
N THR A 55 -22.43 32.13 2.86
CA THR A 55 -21.00 32.47 2.75
C THR A 55 -20.55 32.72 1.30
N ASN A 56 -21.29 32.20 0.32
CA ASN A 56 -20.98 32.29 -1.10
C ASN A 56 -21.77 33.40 -1.81
N ALA A 57 -22.64 34.12 -1.10
CA ALA A 57 -23.58 35.08 -1.68
C ALA A 57 -22.90 36.17 -2.52
N ASN A 58 -21.75 36.67 -2.07
CA ASN A 58 -21.00 37.69 -2.82
C ASN A 58 -20.48 37.14 -4.16
N GLN A 59 -19.90 35.94 -4.15
CA GLN A 59 -19.40 35.27 -5.36
C GLN A 59 -20.52 35.05 -6.38
N ILE A 60 -21.67 34.55 -5.93
CA ILE A 60 -22.82 34.33 -6.81
C ILE A 60 -23.37 35.65 -7.33
N SER A 61 -23.51 36.67 -6.48
CA SER A 61 -23.99 38.00 -6.89
C SER A 61 -23.11 38.62 -7.98
N ASP A 62 -21.78 38.53 -7.84
CA ASP A 62 -20.84 39.08 -8.81
C ASP A 62 -20.93 38.36 -10.16
N LEU A 63 -21.10 37.03 -10.14
CA LEU A 63 -21.26 36.23 -11.34
C LEU A 63 -22.59 36.49 -12.05
N VAL A 64 -23.68 36.62 -11.30
CA VAL A 64 -25.00 36.97 -11.84
C VAL A 64 -24.94 38.36 -12.49
N ALA A 65 -24.28 39.33 -11.84
CA ALA A 65 -24.09 40.66 -12.40
C ALA A 65 -23.24 40.64 -13.69
N LYS A 66 -22.14 39.88 -13.69
CA LYS A 66 -21.26 39.71 -14.86
C LYS A 66 -22.00 39.07 -16.04
N ASN A 67 -22.84 38.08 -15.77
CA ASN A 67 -23.60 37.33 -16.79
C ASN A 67 -25.02 37.87 -16.99
N LYS A 68 -25.27 39.14 -16.66
CA LYS A 68 -26.53 39.87 -16.92
C LYS A 68 -27.80 39.19 -16.39
N GLY A 69 -27.70 38.39 -15.33
CA GLY A 69 -28.86 37.72 -14.73
C GLY A 69 -29.24 36.38 -15.37
N ASP A 70 -28.51 35.91 -16.38
CA ASP A 70 -28.79 34.61 -16.99
C ASP A 70 -28.33 33.49 -16.05
N ILE A 71 -29.32 32.77 -15.50
CA ILE A 71 -29.15 31.62 -14.63
C ILE A 71 -30.00 30.49 -15.20
N PHE A 72 -29.40 29.32 -15.36
CA PHE A 72 -30.05 28.13 -15.89
C PHE A 72 -30.02 27.03 -14.85
N ILE A 73 -31.16 26.36 -14.64
CA ILE A 73 -31.28 25.28 -13.66
C ILE A 73 -31.68 24.01 -14.41
N LYS A 74 -30.86 22.96 -14.36
CA LYS A 74 -31.28 21.65 -14.88
C LYS A 74 -32.27 21.05 -13.89
N THR A 75 -33.44 20.59 -14.32
CA THR A 75 -34.37 19.88 -13.42
C THR A 75 -34.61 18.43 -13.82
N ASP A 76 -34.33 18.11 -15.09
CA ASP A 76 -34.46 16.79 -15.69
C ASP A 76 -33.64 16.74 -16.99
N ASP A 77 -33.67 15.60 -17.68
CA ASP A 77 -32.95 15.39 -18.94
C ASP A 77 -33.61 16.05 -20.17
N SER A 78 -34.69 16.81 -20.00
CA SER A 78 -35.43 17.43 -21.11
C SER A 78 -35.17 18.93 -21.30
N GLY A 79 -34.31 19.54 -20.47
CA GLY A 79 -33.81 20.88 -20.72
C GLY A 79 -33.47 21.69 -19.48
N TRP A 80 -33.38 23.02 -19.64
CA TRP A 80 -33.04 23.97 -18.59
C TRP A 80 -34.25 24.82 -18.22
N ILE A 81 -34.34 25.25 -16.96
CA ILE A 81 -35.23 26.34 -16.54
C ILE A 81 -34.43 27.63 -16.54
N LYS A 82 -34.89 28.64 -17.29
CA LYS A 82 -34.30 29.97 -17.29
C LYS A 82 -34.86 30.79 -16.13
N ASN A 83 -33.99 31.30 -15.26
CA ASN A 83 -34.43 32.03 -14.06
C ASN A 83 -35.11 33.38 -14.36
N SER A 84 -34.85 33.99 -15.52
CA SER A 84 -35.40 35.32 -15.85
C SER A 84 -36.92 35.32 -16.00
N ASP A 85 -37.50 34.22 -16.46
CA ASP A 85 -38.93 34.10 -16.78
C ASP A 85 -39.55 32.75 -16.37
N GLY A 86 -38.76 31.84 -15.81
CA GLY A 86 -39.19 30.50 -15.40
C GLY A 86 -39.49 29.55 -16.55
N THR A 87 -39.17 29.93 -17.79
CA THR A 87 -39.47 29.11 -18.96
C THR A 87 -38.51 27.94 -19.10
N LYS A 88 -39.01 26.83 -19.63
CA LYS A 88 -38.19 25.66 -19.98
C LYS A 88 -37.62 25.85 -21.39
N VAL A 89 -36.31 25.74 -21.52
CA VAL A 89 -35.57 25.83 -22.78
C VAL A 89 -34.86 24.51 -23.08
N ASN A 90 -34.57 24.26 -24.36
CA ASN A 90 -33.96 23.01 -24.82
C ASN A 90 -32.53 22.83 -24.27
N LYS A 91 -32.05 21.59 -24.19
CA LYS A 91 -30.73 21.21 -23.67
C LYS A 91 -29.57 21.91 -24.37
N GLU A 92 -29.69 22.22 -25.67
CA GLU A 92 -28.66 22.92 -26.44
C GLU A 92 -28.62 24.44 -26.19
N TYR A 93 -29.53 24.99 -25.38
CA TYR A 93 -29.56 26.42 -25.08
C TYR A 93 -28.35 26.89 -24.26
N VAL A 94 -27.82 26.00 -23.41
CA VAL A 94 -26.56 26.20 -22.69
C VAL A 94 -25.50 25.35 -23.36
N ASP A 95 -24.48 25.99 -23.92
CA ASP A 95 -23.32 25.27 -24.44
C ASP A 95 -22.46 24.78 -23.28
N ILE A 96 -22.73 23.54 -22.86
CA ILE A 96 -22.03 22.86 -21.77
C ILE A 96 -20.52 22.76 -21.99
N SER A 97 -20.04 22.80 -23.24
CA SER A 97 -18.60 22.72 -23.53
C SER A 97 -17.85 23.98 -23.10
N THR A 98 -18.58 25.06 -22.85
CA THR A 98 -18.03 26.32 -22.34
C THR A 98 -17.90 26.35 -20.82
N ILE A 99 -18.42 25.35 -20.11
CA ILE A 99 -18.34 25.27 -18.65
C ILE A 99 -16.90 24.92 -18.25
N LYS A 100 -16.23 25.87 -17.60
CA LYS A 100 -14.85 25.79 -17.15
C LYS A 100 -14.73 25.62 -15.64
N TYR A 101 -15.78 25.90 -14.88
CA TYR A 101 -15.73 25.86 -13.42
C TYR A 101 -16.90 25.08 -12.84
N ASN A 102 -16.66 24.34 -11.75
CA ASN A 102 -17.68 23.75 -10.90
C ASN A 102 -17.46 24.21 -9.46
N ASN A 103 -18.46 24.84 -8.82
CA ASN A 103 -18.36 25.39 -7.48
C ASN A 103 -17.13 26.31 -7.27
N GLY A 104 -16.73 27.03 -8.32
CA GLY A 104 -15.56 27.92 -8.33
C GLY A 104 -14.20 27.25 -8.56
N GLN A 105 -14.17 25.94 -8.85
CA GLN A 105 -12.94 25.20 -9.20
C GLN A 105 -12.87 24.91 -10.69
N VAL A 106 -11.69 24.99 -11.30
CA VAL A 106 -11.47 24.69 -12.73
C VAL A 106 -11.80 23.24 -13.05
N ILE A 107 -12.58 23.00 -14.10
CA ILE A 107 -12.86 21.69 -14.69
C ILE A 107 -11.75 21.36 -15.68
N GLY A 108 -11.09 20.22 -15.52
CA GLY A 108 -10.15 19.68 -16.52
C GLY A 108 -8.66 19.99 -16.31
N ASP A 109 -8.25 20.69 -15.25
CA ASP A 109 -6.84 20.68 -14.86
C ASP A 109 -6.49 19.30 -14.31
N THR A 110 -5.66 18.56 -15.04
CA THR A 110 -5.27 17.20 -14.69
C THR A 110 -4.37 17.23 -13.45
N LEU A 111 -4.95 17.07 -12.26
CA LEU A 111 -4.21 17.08 -10.98
C LEU A 111 -3.47 15.76 -10.72
N THR A 112 -3.61 14.77 -11.62
CA THR A 112 -2.98 13.44 -11.54
C THR A 112 -1.47 13.47 -11.27
N SER A 113 -0.73 14.50 -11.68
CA SER A 113 0.73 14.58 -11.44
C SER A 113 1.11 14.94 -9.99
N SER A 114 0.16 15.47 -9.20
CA SER A 114 0.39 15.98 -7.86
C SER A 114 0.21 14.93 -6.76
N VAL A 115 -0.67 13.93 -6.95
CA VAL A 115 -0.95 12.91 -5.93
C VAL A 115 0.28 12.07 -5.64
N GLY A 116 0.82 12.20 -4.43
CA GLY A 116 1.94 11.41 -3.93
C GLY A 116 1.47 10.16 -3.19
N LYS A 117 0.43 10.28 -2.35
CA LYS A 117 -0.03 9.20 -1.46
C LYS A 117 -1.52 9.35 -1.14
N ILE A 118 -2.20 8.23 -0.90
CA ILE A 118 -3.53 8.20 -0.26
C ILE A 118 -3.35 7.65 1.16
N ASP A 119 -3.99 8.28 2.14
CA ASP A 119 -3.99 7.86 3.53
C ASP A 119 -5.40 7.53 4.00
N LEU A 120 -5.59 6.33 4.54
CA LEU A 120 -6.81 5.94 5.25
C LEU A 120 -6.61 6.28 6.74
N ILE A 121 -7.34 7.28 7.23
CA ILE A 121 -7.16 7.84 8.58
C ILE A 121 -7.99 7.08 9.61
N SER A 122 -9.14 6.55 9.17
CA SER A 122 -9.98 5.72 10.02
C SER A 122 -9.27 4.41 10.37
N THR A 123 -9.43 3.98 11.61
CA THR A 123 -9.15 2.60 12.06
C THR A 123 -10.44 1.77 12.19
N LYS A 124 -11.59 2.44 12.23
CA LYS A 124 -12.93 1.86 12.32
C LYS A 124 -13.85 2.44 11.24
N LEU A 125 -14.81 1.63 10.82
CA LEU A 125 -15.98 2.05 10.08
C LEU A 125 -17.07 2.54 11.03
N THR A 126 -17.69 3.66 10.69
CA THR A 126 -18.88 4.15 11.39
C THR A 126 -20.10 3.73 10.59
N ARG A 127 -20.91 2.79 11.13
CA ARG A 127 -22.17 2.38 10.52
C ARG A 127 -23.15 3.55 10.56
N THR A 128 -23.63 3.99 9.40
CA THR A 128 -24.58 5.12 9.28
C THR A 128 -25.97 4.64 8.87
N ALA A 129 -26.09 3.42 8.34
CA ALA A 129 -27.35 2.73 8.08
C ALA A 129 -27.12 1.20 8.07
N ALA A 130 -28.20 0.41 7.97
CA ALA A 130 -28.11 -1.05 7.89
C ALA A 130 -27.14 -1.51 6.78
N ASN A 131 -27.19 -0.84 5.63
CA ASN A 131 -26.37 -1.14 4.45
C ASN A 131 -25.29 -0.08 4.15
N LYS A 132 -24.97 0.81 5.10
CA LYS A 132 -23.98 1.88 4.89
C LYS A 132 -23.02 2.06 6.05
N ALA A 133 -21.76 2.27 5.70
CA ALA A 133 -20.72 2.63 6.65
C ALA A 133 -19.78 3.69 6.07
N THR A 134 -19.13 4.46 6.94
CA THR A 134 -18.25 5.57 6.53
C THR A 134 -16.85 5.43 7.12
N PHE A 135 -15.85 5.97 6.40
CA PHE A 135 -14.46 6.08 6.83
C PHE A 135 -13.87 7.43 6.42
N LYS A 136 -12.73 7.81 7.01
CA LYS A 136 -11.98 9.02 6.69
C LYS A 136 -10.72 8.69 5.90
N TYR A 137 -10.43 9.53 4.90
CA TYR A 137 -9.25 9.44 4.07
C TYR A 137 -8.66 10.81 3.77
N LYS A 138 -7.40 10.82 3.34
CA LYS A 138 -6.65 11.97 2.86
C LYS A 138 -5.93 11.63 1.57
N ILE A 139 -5.72 12.63 0.74
CA ILE A 139 -4.84 12.57 -0.42
C ILE A 139 -3.74 13.59 -0.18
N LEU A 140 -2.49 13.12 -0.23
CA LEU A 140 -1.31 13.94 -0.04
C LEU A 140 -0.58 14.12 -1.36
N ASP A 141 -0.05 15.32 -1.59
CA ASP A 141 0.86 15.54 -2.71
C ASP A 141 2.24 14.90 -2.46
N LYS A 142 3.15 14.98 -3.44
CA LYS A 142 4.52 14.46 -3.30
C LYS A 142 5.33 15.12 -2.18
N ALA A 143 4.93 16.30 -1.71
CA ALA A 143 5.54 17.00 -0.59
C ALA A 143 4.84 16.70 0.76
N GLY A 144 3.80 15.86 0.76
CA GLY A 144 3.04 15.49 1.95
C GLY A 144 1.94 16.48 2.34
N LYS A 145 1.62 17.47 1.50
CA LYS A 145 0.53 18.43 1.75
C LYS A 145 -0.82 17.80 1.45
N ASP A 146 -1.80 18.04 2.31
CA ASP A 146 -3.18 17.60 2.11
C ASP A 146 -3.83 18.33 0.92
N ILE A 147 -4.12 17.57 -0.12
CA ILE A 147 -4.78 17.99 -1.37
C ILE A 147 -6.13 17.31 -1.55
N THR A 148 -6.69 16.71 -0.48
CA THR A 148 -7.95 15.94 -0.55
C THR A 148 -9.09 16.74 -1.19
N ARG A 149 -9.20 18.03 -0.85
CA ARG A 149 -10.29 18.92 -1.32
C ARG A 149 -10.05 19.47 -2.72
N THR A 150 -8.86 19.26 -3.29
CA THR A 150 -8.49 19.78 -4.61
C THR A 150 -8.49 18.67 -5.67
N VAL A 151 -8.33 17.40 -5.29
CA VAL A 151 -8.39 16.28 -6.24
C VAL A 151 -9.85 15.98 -6.60
N PRO A 152 -10.21 16.04 -7.89
CA PRO A 152 -11.56 15.70 -8.34
C PRO A 152 -11.88 14.22 -8.11
N ALA A 153 -13.13 13.92 -7.70
CA ALA A 153 -13.56 12.55 -7.39
C ALA A 153 -13.40 11.55 -8.57
N TYR A 154 -13.51 12.03 -9.82
CA TYR A 154 -13.37 11.19 -11.02
C TYR A 154 -11.92 10.80 -11.34
N GLU A 155 -10.93 11.53 -10.79
CA GLU A 155 -9.51 11.19 -10.94
C GLU A 155 -9.08 10.06 -10.00
N MET A 156 -9.98 9.58 -9.13
CA MET A 156 -9.78 8.36 -8.34
C MET A 156 -10.42 7.19 -9.08
N MET A 157 -9.63 6.49 -9.92
CA MET A 157 -10.09 5.28 -10.59
C MET A 157 -10.23 4.14 -9.57
N MET A 158 -11.44 3.99 -9.02
CA MET A 158 -11.78 2.87 -8.14
C MET A 158 -11.75 1.57 -8.93
N LYS A 159 -10.76 0.72 -8.67
CA LYS A 159 -10.68 -0.55 -9.39
C LYS A 159 -11.46 -1.67 -8.74
N ASN A 160 -11.46 -1.87 -7.42
CA ASN A 160 -12.28 -2.87 -6.71
C ASN A 160 -12.20 -2.67 -5.19
N PHE A 161 -13.26 -3.06 -4.47
CA PHE A 161 -13.27 -3.20 -3.02
C PHE A 161 -13.82 -4.60 -2.65
N TYR A 162 -13.26 -5.23 -1.61
CA TYR A 162 -13.60 -6.59 -1.20
C TYR A 162 -13.97 -6.66 0.31
N ILE A 163 -15.15 -7.20 0.62
CA ILE A 163 -15.54 -7.64 1.97
C ILE A 163 -15.70 -9.15 1.91
N ASN A 164 -14.87 -9.92 2.63
CA ASN A 164 -15.07 -11.38 2.75
C ASN A 164 -15.33 -12.10 1.40
N SER A 165 -14.68 -11.66 0.31
CA SER A 165 -14.85 -12.13 -1.08
C SER A 165 -16.08 -11.60 -1.85
N ALA A 166 -16.95 -10.81 -1.22
CA ALA A 166 -18.07 -10.09 -1.85
C ALA A 166 -17.70 -8.64 -2.21
N ARG A 167 -18.33 -8.08 -3.25
CA ARG A 167 -18.10 -6.71 -3.73
C ARG A 167 -19.19 -5.78 -3.20
N GLY A 168 -18.80 -4.66 -2.58
CA GLY A 168 -19.67 -3.52 -2.30
C GLY A 168 -19.34 -2.32 -3.19
N SER A 169 -20.02 -1.19 -3.01
CA SER A 169 -19.68 0.07 -3.67
C SER A 169 -19.12 1.10 -2.67
N ILE A 170 -18.20 1.95 -3.13
CA ILE A 170 -17.64 3.05 -2.35
C ILE A 170 -17.89 4.36 -3.10
N ILE A 171 -18.29 5.40 -2.38
CA ILE A 171 -18.40 6.77 -2.87
C ILE A 171 -17.48 7.63 -2.01
N LEU A 172 -16.56 8.36 -2.63
CA LEU A 172 -15.67 9.30 -1.93
C LEU A 172 -16.22 10.72 -2.03
N ASP A 173 -16.15 11.45 -0.93
CA ASP A 173 -16.45 12.87 -0.83
C ASP A 173 -15.15 13.64 -0.53
N PRO A 174 -14.52 14.26 -1.55
CA PRO A 174 -13.31 15.05 -1.40
C PRO A 174 -13.48 16.28 -0.51
N LEU A 175 -14.70 16.83 -0.40
CA LEU A 175 -14.95 18.04 0.38
C LEU A 175 -14.81 17.77 1.88
N THR A 176 -15.23 16.59 2.33
CA THR A 176 -15.23 16.19 3.74
C THR A 176 -14.17 15.16 4.10
N GLY A 177 -13.43 14.64 3.09
CA GLY A 177 -12.48 13.54 3.25
C GLY A 177 -13.16 12.26 3.75
N THR A 178 -14.41 12.01 3.33
CA THR A 178 -15.22 10.88 3.79
C THR A 178 -15.46 9.89 2.66
N GLY A 179 -15.19 8.61 2.88
CA GLY A 179 -15.65 7.54 2.02
C GLY A 179 -16.90 6.88 2.61
N THR A 180 -17.88 6.58 1.75
CA THR A 180 -19.13 5.91 2.09
C THR A 180 -19.19 4.57 1.38
N ILE A 181 -19.29 3.49 2.14
CA ILE A 181 -19.47 2.12 1.64
C ILE A 181 -20.97 1.83 1.61
N THR A 182 -21.46 1.25 0.51
CA THR A 182 -22.79 0.63 0.43
C THR A 182 -22.62 -0.87 0.25
N TYR A 183 -23.09 -1.63 1.26
CA TYR A 183 -23.00 -3.08 1.33
C TYR A 183 -23.99 -3.59 2.38
N ASP A 184 -24.62 -4.74 2.14
CA ASP A 184 -25.54 -5.37 3.10
C ASP A 184 -24.74 -6.11 4.19
N PHE A 185 -24.30 -5.36 5.20
CA PHE A 185 -23.54 -5.89 6.34
C PHE A 185 -24.36 -6.90 7.14
N SER A 186 -23.86 -8.13 7.21
CA SER A 186 -24.35 -9.16 8.13
C SER A 186 -23.75 -8.99 9.52
N ASP A 187 -24.36 -9.60 10.54
CA ASP A 187 -23.85 -9.54 11.92
C ASP A 187 -22.51 -10.29 12.10
N THR A 188 -22.10 -11.10 11.12
CA THR A 188 -20.80 -11.76 11.09
C THR A 188 -19.72 -10.92 10.40
N ASP A 189 -20.08 -9.82 9.73
CA ASP A 189 -19.12 -8.91 9.09
C ASP A 189 -18.46 -8.01 10.14
N GLN A 190 -17.28 -8.42 10.60
CA GLN A 190 -16.52 -7.69 11.62
C GLN A 190 -15.44 -6.76 11.05
N PHE A 191 -14.99 -7.02 9.82
CA PHE A 191 -13.88 -6.29 9.19
C PHE A 191 -14.12 -6.09 7.71
N VAL A 192 -13.60 -4.97 7.22
CA VAL A 192 -13.81 -4.50 5.87
C VAL A 192 -12.49 -4.00 5.33
N THR A 193 -11.99 -4.61 4.25
CA THR A 193 -10.73 -4.20 3.62
C THR A 193 -11.01 -3.20 2.52
N ILE A 194 -10.58 -1.96 2.73
CA ILE A 194 -10.69 -0.86 1.79
C ILE A 194 -9.42 -0.80 0.95
N ASP A 195 -9.61 -0.71 -0.36
CA ASP A 195 -8.56 -0.56 -1.35
C ASP A 195 -8.91 0.67 -2.22
N LEU A 196 -8.03 1.67 -2.21
CA LEU A 196 -8.17 2.91 -2.98
C LEU A 196 -7.00 3.03 -3.96
N LEU A 197 -7.31 3.32 -5.22
CA LEU A 197 -6.34 3.55 -6.29
C LEU A 197 -6.66 4.89 -6.97
N ALA A 198 -5.67 5.77 -7.05
CA ALA A 198 -5.74 6.97 -7.89
C ALA A 198 -5.43 6.62 -9.35
N SER A 199 -5.94 7.44 -10.28
CA SER A 199 -5.65 7.32 -11.72
C SER A 199 -4.15 7.32 -12.06
N ASN A 200 -3.32 7.95 -11.23
CA ASN A 200 -1.86 7.98 -11.40
C ASN A 200 -1.13 6.76 -10.81
N GLY A 201 -1.86 5.79 -10.24
CA GLY A 201 -1.31 4.58 -9.62
C GLY A 201 -1.04 4.67 -8.12
N ALA A 202 -1.22 5.84 -7.48
CA ALA A 202 -1.10 5.93 -6.02
C ALA A 202 -2.15 5.04 -5.33
N TYR A 203 -1.72 4.29 -4.32
CA TYR A 203 -2.47 3.18 -3.76
C TYR A 203 -2.55 3.27 -2.23
N ALA A 204 -3.70 2.93 -1.66
CA ALA A 204 -3.88 2.73 -0.23
C ALA A 204 -4.74 1.51 0.05
N LYS A 205 -4.30 0.70 1.02
CA LYS A 205 -5.05 -0.44 1.54
C LYS A 205 -5.13 -0.37 3.05
N SER A 206 -6.30 -0.55 3.62
CA SER A 206 -6.47 -0.70 5.06
C SER A 206 -7.63 -1.63 5.37
N THR A 207 -7.52 -2.40 6.46
CA THR A 207 -8.64 -3.15 7.02
C THR A 207 -9.21 -2.37 8.18
N LEU A 208 -10.48 -2.01 8.08
CA LEU A 208 -11.21 -1.29 9.12
C LEU A 208 -12.17 -2.25 9.81
N SER A 209 -12.32 -2.12 11.13
CA SER A 209 -13.34 -2.88 11.85
C SER A 209 -14.72 -2.24 11.73
N LEU A 210 -15.75 -3.07 11.67
CA LEU A 210 -17.14 -2.63 11.78
C LEU A 210 -17.53 -2.66 13.27
N GLY A 211 -17.76 -1.49 13.86
CA GLY A 211 -18.10 -1.38 15.29
C GLY A 211 -16.90 -1.60 16.22
N ASP A 212 -17.07 -2.41 17.27
CA ASP A 212 -16.07 -2.63 18.31
C ASP A 212 -15.20 -3.88 18.13
N ALA A 213 -15.37 -4.59 17.02
CA ALA A 213 -14.50 -5.70 16.67
C ALA A 213 -13.03 -5.22 16.59
N LYS A 214 -12.11 -5.98 17.17
CA LYS A 214 -10.67 -5.71 17.07
C LYS A 214 -10.03 -6.74 16.16
N ALA A 215 -9.25 -6.30 15.19
CA ALA A 215 -8.64 -7.21 14.21
C ALA A 215 -7.76 -8.27 14.87
N GLU A 216 -7.12 -7.94 16.00
CA GLU A 216 -6.36 -8.86 16.85
C GLU A 216 -7.19 -10.00 17.46
N ASP A 217 -8.52 -9.89 17.54
CA ASP A 217 -9.40 -10.92 18.11
C ASP A 217 -9.83 -11.98 17.07
N VAL A 218 -9.53 -11.76 15.79
CA VAL A 218 -9.79 -12.75 14.73
C VAL A 218 -8.75 -13.85 14.76
N LEU A 219 -9.20 -15.08 15.00
CA LEU A 219 -8.35 -16.27 15.14
C LEU A 219 -8.11 -17.03 13.83
N GLY A 220 -8.53 -16.49 12.69
CA GLY A 220 -8.24 -17.06 11.37
C GLY A 220 -6.76 -16.92 11.04
N ILE A 221 -6.01 -18.01 11.12
CA ILE A 221 -4.56 -18.06 10.87
C ILE A 221 -4.28 -17.87 9.38
N SER A 222 -3.32 -17.01 9.04
CA SER A 222 -2.82 -16.83 7.66
C SER A 222 -1.34 -17.14 7.49
N ASP A 223 -0.58 -17.06 8.59
CA ASP A 223 0.86 -17.24 8.59
C ASP A 223 1.32 -17.84 9.92
N ILE A 224 2.27 -18.77 9.84
CA ILE A 224 3.04 -19.29 10.97
C ILE A 224 4.49 -19.07 10.58
N SER A 225 5.30 -18.57 11.51
CA SER A 225 6.73 -18.36 11.29
C SER A 225 7.53 -18.76 12.51
N ILE A 226 8.70 -19.36 12.28
CA ILE A 226 9.71 -19.56 13.31
C ILE A 226 10.63 -18.33 13.28
N VAL A 227 10.81 -17.67 14.43
CA VAL A 227 11.46 -16.36 14.51
C VAL A 227 12.72 -16.40 15.37
N ALA A 228 13.69 -15.55 15.04
CA ALA A 228 14.83 -15.31 15.91
C ALA A 228 14.38 -14.58 17.21
N PRO A 229 15.05 -14.83 18.36
CA PRO A 229 14.72 -14.18 19.63
C PRO A 229 14.67 -12.65 19.53
N ASP A 230 15.57 -12.06 18.72
CA ASP A 230 15.77 -10.61 18.63
C ASP A 230 14.82 -9.90 17.64
N VAL A 231 14.04 -10.66 16.86
CA VAL A 231 13.16 -10.12 15.79
C VAL A 231 11.71 -9.95 16.27
N MET A 232 11.46 -10.02 17.58
CA MET A 232 10.10 -9.95 18.13
C MET A 232 9.41 -8.58 17.96
N THR A 233 10.14 -7.51 17.61
CA THR A 233 9.66 -6.11 17.68
C THR A 233 9.53 -5.34 16.36
N ILE A 234 9.85 -5.91 15.19
CA ILE A 234 9.87 -5.15 13.92
C ILE A 234 8.80 -5.66 12.93
N PRO A 235 7.88 -4.80 12.42
CA PRO A 235 6.75 -5.22 11.60
C PRO A 235 7.09 -5.54 10.13
N TYR A 236 8.34 -5.35 9.67
CA TYR A 236 8.73 -5.62 8.29
C TYR A 236 10.16 -6.18 8.23
N LYS A 237 10.31 -7.27 7.46
CA LYS A 237 11.50 -8.13 7.22
C LYS A 237 11.62 -9.34 8.16
N ILE A 238 11.22 -10.49 7.62
CA ILE A 238 11.60 -11.82 8.10
C ILE A 238 13.10 -11.97 7.82
N GLN A 239 13.93 -11.95 8.86
CA GLN A 239 15.30 -12.47 8.79
C GLN A 239 15.29 -13.91 9.35
N ASN A 240 15.58 -14.86 8.45
CA ASN A 240 15.49 -16.32 8.63
C ASN A 240 16.60 -16.94 9.49
N ASN A 241 17.02 -16.30 10.59
CA ASN A 241 18.04 -16.86 11.47
C ASN A 241 17.47 -17.20 12.86
N ALA A 242 16.40 -18.00 12.89
CA ALA A 242 15.94 -18.56 14.15
C ALA A 242 16.95 -19.60 14.66
N ASN A 243 17.59 -19.30 15.79
CA ASN A 243 18.52 -20.22 16.44
C ASN A 243 17.81 -20.95 17.58
N LEU A 244 18.22 -22.19 17.82
CA LEU A 244 17.83 -22.89 19.03
C LEU A 244 18.62 -22.34 20.22
N THR A 245 17.92 -22.08 21.32
CA THR A 245 18.54 -21.74 22.61
C THR A 245 18.64 -23.00 23.45
N LYS A 246 19.84 -23.38 23.90
CA LYS A 246 19.99 -24.53 24.81
C LYS A 246 19.47 -24.15 26.19
N THR A 247 18.52 -24.92 26.71
CA THR A 247 17.88 -24.69 28.02
C THR A 247 18.18 -25.79 29.03
N GLY A 248 18.78 -26.89 28.58
CA GLY A 248 19.18 -28.02 29.43
C GLY A 248 20.03 -29.03 28.67
N PRO A 249 20.42 -30.15 29.31
CA PRO A 249 21.30 -31.16 28.70
C PRO A 249 20.75 -31.73 27.40
N ASN A 250 19.44 -32.02 27.38
CA ASN A 250 18.72 -32.61 26.25
C ASN A 250 17.52 -31.76 25.82
N THR A 251 17.53 -30.46 26.15
CA THR A 251 16.42 -29.56 25.82
C THR A 251 16.91 -28.28 25.18
N THR A 252 16.22 -27.87 24.13
CA THR A 252 16.45 -26.61 23.42
C THR A 252 15.12 -25.95 23.09
N THR A 253 15.10 -24.63 22.97
CA THR A 253 13.90 -23.87 22.62
C THR A 253 14.07 -23.08 21.34
N PHE A 254 12.96 -22.79 20.67
CA PHE A 254 12.86 -21.84 19.56
C PHE A 254 11.67 -20.91 19.78
N GLN A 255 11.65 -19.75 19.11
CA GLN A 255 10.50 -18.84 19.13
C GLN A 255 9.69 -18.99 17.84
N TYR A 256 8.37 -18.80 17.94
CA TYR A 256 7.48 -18.82 16.80
C TYR A 256 6.41 -17.73 16.92
N LYS A 257 5.81 -17.37 15.79
CA LYS A 257 4.68 -16.45 15.70
C LYS A 257 3.58 -17.02 14.82
N VAL A 258 2.36 -16.73 15.19
CA VAL A 258 1.15 -17.01 14.41
C VAL A 258 0.47 -15.67 14.12
N LYS A 259 0.22 -15.39 12.84
CA LYS A 259 -0.52 -14.20 12.44
C LYS A 259 -1.88 -14.57 11.87
N ASN A 260 -2.83 -13.67 12.08
CA ASN A 260 -4.14 -13.81 11.47
C ASN A 260 -4.19 -13.27 10.04
N ILE A 261 -5.32 -13.41 9.36
CA ILE A 261 -5.58 -12.89 8.01
C ILE A 261 -5.36 -11.38 7.83
N TYR A 262 -5.25 -10.63 8.92
CA TYR A 262 -4.97 -9.19 8.92
C TYR A 262 -3.52 -8.85 9.31
N GLY A 263 -2.66 -9.85 9.52
CA GLY A 263 -1.25 -9.68 9.85
C GLY A 263 -0.96 -9.41 11.33
N TYR A 264 -1.96 -9.47 12.21
CA TYR A 264 -1.76 -9.30 13.66
C TYR A 264 -1.21 -10.58 14.28
N ASP A 265 -0.27 -10.42 15.22
CA ASP A 265 0.25 -11.52 16.04
C ASP A 265 -0.85 -12.00 17.01
N ILE A 266 -1.31 -13.23 16.78
CA ILE A 266 -2.33 -13.91 17.57
C ILE A 266 -1.77 -15.14 18.29
N THR A 267 -0.44 -15.29 18.37
CA THR A 267 0.23 -16.47 18.92
C THR A 267 -0.35 -16.87 20.27
N LYS A 268 -0.51 -15.91 21.18
CA LYS A 268 -1.02 -16.14 22.55
C LYS A 268 -2.49 -16.56 22.62
N LYS A 269 -3.25 -16.35 21.54
CA LYS A 269 -4.69 -16.65 21.47
C LYS A 269 -4.96 -18.01 20.83
N ILE A 270 -3.98 -18.61 20.15
CA ILE A 270 -4.12 -19.93 19.52
C ILE A 270 -3.75 -21.04 20.51
N PRO A 271 -4.63 -22.02 20.75
CA PRO A 271 -4.29 -23.17 21.59
C PRO A 271 -3.12 -23.97 21.02
N ALA A 272 -2.19 -24.41 21.88
CA ALA A 272 -1.05 -25.23 21.44
C ALA A 272 -1.50 -26.50 20.69
N SER A 273 -2.61 -27.11 21.11
CA SER A 273 -3.17 -28.32 20.52
C SER A 273 -3.61 -28.18 19.06
N GLN A 274 -3.87 -26.95 18.62
CA GLN A 274 -4.26 -26.61 17.25
C GLN A 274 -3.07 -26.68 16.28
N ILE A 275 -1.85 -26.39 16.76
CA ILE A 275 -0.65 -26.43 15.94
C ILE A 275 0.05 -27.79 16.12
N GLU A 276 0.19 -28.50 15.02
CA GLU A 276 1.06 -29.68 14.93
C GLU A 276 2.52 -29.22 14.79
N ALA A 277 3.41 -29.78 15.61
CA ALA A 277 4.85 -29.49 15.57
C ALA A 277 5.63 -30.80 15.40
N ILE A 278 6.45 -30.87 14.35
CA ILE A 278 7.24 -32.06 13.99
C ILE A 278 8.70 -31.64 13.87
N ALA A 279 9.59 -32.50 14.36
CA ALA A 279 11.03 -32.37 14.25
C ALA A 279 11.63 -33.49 13.39
N SER A 280 12.71 -33.20 12.66
CA SER A 280 13.39 -34.18 11.79
C SER A 280 14.21 -35.24 12.53
N VAL A 281 14.46 -35.05 13.83
CA VAL A 281 15.17 -36.02 14.68
C VAL A 281 14.24 -36.58 15.74
N SER A 282 14.62 -37.71 16.35
CA SER A 282 13.83 -38.33 17.42
C SER A 282 13.75 -37.42 18.63
N SER A 283 12.63 -36.71 18.74
CA SER A 283 12.39 -35.70 19.77
C SER A 283 10.91 -35.48 19.98
N THR A 284 10.57 -34.86 21.11
CA THR A 284 9.23 -34.34 21.38
C THR A 284 9.26 -32.82 21.27
N VAL A 285 8.28 -32.24 20.57
CA VAL A 285 8.12 -30.78 20.47
C VAL A 285 6.84 -30.36 21.20
N ILE A 286 6.97 -29.45 22.16
CA ILE A 286 5.86 -28.87 22.92
C ILE A 286 5.83 -27.37 22.68
N LEU A 287 4.69 -26.85 22.25
CA LEU A 287 4.49 -25.41 22.04
C LEU A 287 3.85 -24.77 23.27
N ASP A 288 4.33 -23.59 23.65
CA ASP A 288 3.73 -22.70 24.64
C ASP A 288 3.32 -21.38 23.97
N PRO A 289 2.03 -21.21 23.65
CA PRO A 289 1.49 -19.97 23.08
C PRO A 289 1.72 -18.74 23.95
N LYS A 290 1.76 -18.86 25.28
CA LYS A 290 1.84 -17.71 26.20
C LYS A 290 3.20 -17.02 26.09
N THR A 291 4.25 -17.82 25.96
CA THR A 291 5.64 -17.37 25.81
C THR A 291 6.08 -17.31 24.35
N SER A 292 5.24 -17.79 23.42
CA SER A 292 5.56 -17.88 21.99
C SER A 292 6.75 -18.80 21.69
N THR A 293 6.98 -19.79 22.56
CA THR A 293 8.16 -20.67 22.55
C THR A 293 7.77 -22.11 22.21
N GLY A 294 8.57 -22.78 21.39
CA GLY A 294 8.56 -24.24 21.23
C GLY A 294 9.74 -24.87 21.95
N THR A 295 9.50 -25.91 22.74
CA THR A 295 10.52 -26.69 23.44
C THR A 295 10.71 -28.03 22.75
N ILE A 296 11.96 -28.32 22.38
CA ILE A 296 12.39 -29.60 21.83
C ILE A 296 13.09 -30.38 22.95
N THR A 297 12.60 -31.58 23.21
CA THR A 297 13.26 -32.55 24.09
C THR A 297 13.80 -33.69 23.24
N TYR A 298 15.12 -33.82 23.17
CA TYR A 298 15.77 -34.88 22.39
C TYR A 298 15.64 -36.21 23.11
N ASN A 299 15.22 -37.25 22.38
CA ASN A 299 15.12 -38.61 22.92
C ASN A 299 16.47 -39.35 22.90
N SER A 300 17.47 -38.79 22.23
CA SER A 300 18.82 -39.35 22.06
C SER A 300 19.88 -38.29 22.27
N ALA A 301 20.89 -38.59 23.10
CA ALA A 301 22.05 -37.71 23.30
C ALA A 301 22.84 -37.49 22.00
N ALA A 302 22.78 -38.42 21.05
CA ALA A 302 23.44 -38.29 19.75
C ALA A 302 22.79 -37.21 18.87
N ASP A 303 21.55 -36.82 19.13
CA ASP A 303 20.84 -35.80 18.33
C ASP A 303 20.92 -34.40 18.93
N VAL A 304 21.40 -34.30 20.17
CA VAL A 304 21.69 -33.02 20.80
C VAL A 304 22.74 -32.29 19.96
N ASN A 305 22.52 -30.99 19.76
CA ASN A 305 23.35 -30.09 18.97
C ASN A 305 23.42 -30.34 17.46
N LYS A 306 22.66 -31.28 16.93
CA LYS A 306 22.52 -31.42 15.48
C LYS A 306 21.61 -30.34 14.92
N THR A 307 21.81 -30.06 13.64
CA THR A 307 20.82 -29.33 12.84
C THR A 307 19.49 -30.08 12.85
N ILE A 308 18.40 -29.35 13.07
CA ILE A 308 17.04 -29.90 13.14
C ILE A 308 16.13 -29.14 12.18
N ASN A 309 15.28 -29.85 11.43
CA ASN A 309 14.20 -29.22 10.69
C ASN A 309 12.94 -29.28 11.55
N ILE A 310 12.32 -28.14 11.80
CA ILE A 310 11.03 -28.03 12.48
C ILE A 310 9.96 -27.69 11.44
N LEU A 311 8.87 -28.45 11.46
CA LEU A 311 7.65 -28.17 10.73
C LEU A 311 6.55 -27.82 11.73
N LEU A 312 5.97 -26.63 11.59
CA LEU A 312 4.74 -26.22 12.26
C LEU A 312 3.59 -26.25 11.26
N LYS A 313 2.42 -26.76 11.65
CA LYS A 313 1.23 -26.80 10.81
C LYS A 313 -0.03 -26.54 11.63
N ASP A 314 -0.83 -25.58 11.21
CA ASP A 314 -2.18 -25.42 11.75
C ASP A 314 -3.08 -26.56 11.27
N LYS A 315 -3.71 -27.28 12.21
CA LYS A 315 -4.60 -28.40 11.90
C LYS A 315 -5.93 -27.95 11.28
N ILE A 316 -6.32 -26.69 11.46
CA ILE A 316 -7.60 -26.16 10.95
C ILE A 316 -7.45 -25.65 9.51
N THR A 317 -6.54 -24.71 9.29
CA THR A 317 -6.34 -24.05 7.98
C THR A 317 -5.34 -24.76 7.08
N GLY A 318 -4.47 -25.61 7.64
CA GLY A 318 -3.38 -26.27 6.91
C GLY A 318 -2.17 -25.38 6.64
N VAL A 319 -2.18 -24.12 7.09
CA VAL A 319 -1.02 -23.21 7.00
C VAL A 319 0.20 -23.84 7.68
N LYS A 320 1.36 -23.78 7.04
CA LYS A 320 2.59 -24.45 7.48
C LYS A 320 3.81 -23.54 7.44
N SER A 321 4.78 -23.85 8.29
CA SER A 321 6.12 -23.25 8.32
C SER A 321 7.15 -24.34 8.52
N ASP A 322 8.14 -24.41 7.64
CA ASP A 322 9.33 -25.24 7.83
C ASP A 322 10.57 -24.37 8.04
N SER A 323 11.44 -24.77 8.95
CA SER A 323 12.72 -24.08 9.15
C SER A 323 13.80 -25.04 9.64
N VAL A 324 15.02 -24.82 9.14
CA VAL A 324 16.24 -25.48 9.57
C VAL A 324 16.86 -24.67 10.70
N LEU A 325 17.03 -25.27 11.87
CA LEU A 325 17.54 -24.63 13.08
C LEU A 325 18.82 -25.31 13.57
N PHE A 326 19.66 -24.56 14.27
CA PHE A 326 20.91 -25.05 14.88
C PHE A 326 20.96 -24.63 16.34
N THR A 327 21.54 -25.47 17.18
CA THR A 327 21.90 -25.11 18.55
C THR A 327 22.95 -24.03 18.55
N SER A 328 22.64 -22.92 19.21
CA SER A 328 23.61 -21.91 19.59
C SER A 328 24.54 -22.43 20.70
N GLU A 329 25.23 -23.55 20.47
CA GLU A 329 26.44 -23.86 21.23
C GLU A 329 27.63 -23.29 20.47
N ALA A 330 28.27 -22.29 21.08
CA ALA A 330 29.46 -21.56 20.61
C ALA A 330 29.26 -20.63 19.40
N ALA A 331 28.70 -19.44 19.64
CA ALA A 331 28.96 -18.27 18.81
C ALA A 331 29.13 -17.02 19.69
N VAL A 332 30.18 -17.03 20.53
CA VAL A 332 30.81 -15.77 20.98
C VAL A 332 31.58 -15.12 19.81
N GLU A 333 31.77 -15.84 18.70
CA GLU A 333 32.29 -15.23 17.48
C GLU A 333 31.19 -14.41 16.79
N SER A 334 31.45 -13.12 16.65
CA SER A 334 30.65 -12.23 15.81
C SER A 334 30.49 -12.85 14.40
N PRO A 335 29.29 -12.79 13.80
CA PRO A 335 29.06 -13.33 12.46
C PRO A 335 30.04 -12.69 11.47
N LYS A 336 30.64 -13.52 10.61
CA LYS A 336 31.73 -13.12 9.72
C LYS A 336 31.50 -13.64 8.31
N VAL A 337 32.01 -12.92 7.31
CA VAL A 337 31.98 -13.38 5.92
C VAL A 337 32.85 -14.63 5.80
N SER A 338 32.32 -15.70 5.19
CA SER A 338 33.01 -16.98 5.02
C SER A 338 33.15 -17.37 3.55
N LYS A 339 32.19 -16.96 2.73
CA LYS A 339 32.21 -17.26 1.30
C LYS A 339 31.64 -16.11 0.49
N ILE A 340 32.30 -15.77 -0.60
CA ILE A 340 31.79 -14.86 -1.63
C ILE A 340 31.67 -15.69 -2.91
N THR A 341 30.57 -15.52 -3.65
CA THR A 341 30.34 -16.23 -4.91
C THR A 341 29.86 -15.22 -5.94
N ILE A 342 30.54 -15.14 -7.08
CA ILE A 342 30.01 -14.44 -8.26
C ILE A 342 29.13 -15.46 -8.98
N THR A 343 27.83 -15.18 -9.05
CA THR A 343 26.82 -16.14 -9.51
C THR A 343 26.58 -16.10 -11.01
N SER A 344 27.01 -15.02 -11.67
CA SER A 344 26.97 -14.94 -13.14
C SER A 344 28.17 -15.67 -13.76
N ASP A 345 27.97 -16.28 -14.91
CA ASP A 345 28.98 -16.82 -15.82
C ASP A 345 29.29 -15.85 -16.98
N LYS A 346 28.37 -14.91 -17.23
CA LYS A 346 28.47 -13.85 -18.24
C LYS A 346 28.22 -12.47 -17.64
N MET A 347 28.74 -11.44 -18.29
CA MET A 347 28.44 -10.06 -17.97
C MET A 347 27.42 -9.50 -18.97
N GLY A 348 26.28 -9.01 -18.46
CA GLY A 348 25.31 -8.30 -19.28
C GLY A 348 25.82 -6.90 -19.61
N ILE A 349 25.95 -6.54 -20.88
CA ILE A 349 26.48 -5.24 -21.31
C ILE A 349 25.34 -4.35 -21.78
N ALA A 350 25.30 -3.11 -21.29
CA ALA A 350 24.51 -2.01 -21.84
C ALA A 350 25.44 -1.14 -22.72
N PRO A 351 25.52 -1.39 -24.03
CA PRO A 351 26.59 -0.84 -24.88
C PRO A 351 26.51 0.66 -25.06
N SER A 352 25.29 1.22 -25.05
CA SER A 352 25.03 2.65 -25.21
C SER A 352 25.59 3.52 -24.08
N ILE A 353 25.82 2.93 -22.90
CA ILE A 353 26.28 3.64 -21.70
C ILE A 353 27.57 3.06 -21.12
N GLY A 354 28.14 2.00 -21.73
CA GLY A 354 29.40 1.41 -21.31
C GLY A 354 29.37 0.75 -19.93
N ILE A 355 28.20 0.21 -19.54
CA ILE A 355 27.99 -0.42 -18.23
C ILE A 355 27.83 -1.93 -18.39
N GLY A 356 28.50 -2.69 -17.52
CA GLY A 356 28.38 -4.13 -17.38
C GLY A 356 27.70 -4.53 -16.07
N TYR A 357 26.91 -5.60 -16.09
CA TYR A 357 26.19 -6.12 -14.93
C TYR A 357 26.53 -7.58 -14.67
N ALA A 358 26.71 -7.92 -13.40
CA ALA A 358 26.86 -9.29 -12.92
C ALA A 358 26.19 -9.44 -11.55
N THR A 359 26.02 -10.67 -11.09
CA THR A 359 25.42 -10.99 -9.80
C THR A 359 26.40 -11.69 -8.86
N TYR A 360 26.19 -11.52 -7.56
CA TYR A 360 26.97 -12.18 -6.52
C TYR A 360 26.11 -12.54 -5.32
N LYS A 361 26.66 -13.44 -4.49
CA LYS A 361 26.15 -13.79 -3.17
C LYS A 361 27.28 -13.78 -2.14
N VAL A 362 26.96 -13.39 -0.92
CA VAL A 362 27.86 -13.43 0.24
C VAL A 362 27.25 -14.35 1.28
N PHE A 363 28.06 -15.22 1.88
CA PHE A 363 27.62 -16.15 2.91
C PHE A 363 28.43 -16.00 4.19
N ASN A 364 27.78 -16.20 5.34
CA ASN A 364 28.45 -16.25 6.64
C ASN A 364 29.06 -17.64 6.92
N GLN A 365 29.73 -17.80 8.07
CA GLN A 365 30.39 -19.04 8.48
C GLN A 365 29.45 -20.25 8.63
N TYR A 366 28.15 -20.03 8.66
CA TYR A 366 27.12 -21.08 8.76
C TYR A 366 26.47 -21.41 7.41
N GLY A 367 26.90 -20.78 6.32
CA GLY A 367 26.39 -21.04 4.96
C GLY A 367 25.14 -20.25 4.59
N PHE A 368 24.74 -19.26 5.40
CA PHE A 368 23.58 -18.42 5.10
C PHE A 368 23.90 -17.28 4.15
N ASP A 369 23.00 -17.01 3.20
CA ASP A 369 23.06 -15.85 2.32
C ASP A 369 22.82 -14.56 3.14
N ILE A 370 23.83 -13.70 3.16
CA ILE A 370 23.85 -12.42 3.88
C ILE A 370 24.04 -11.24 2.92
N THR A 371 23.75 -11.41 1.63
CA THR A 371 24.02 -10.42 0.57
C THR A 371 23.36 -9.07 0.80
N ASP A 372 22.22 -9.03 1.50
CA ASP A 372 21.48 -7.81 1.85
C ASP A 372 21.68 -7.37 3.32
N SER A 373 22.65 -7.97 4.02
CA SER A 373 22.97 -7.66 5.42
C SER A 373 24.08 -6.60 5.52
N PRO A 374 24.09 -5.74 6.55
CA PRO A 374 25.21 -4.82 6.82
C PRO A 374 26.57 -5.52 6.95
N LEU A 375 26.58 -6.80 7.32
CA LEU A 375 27.81 -7.59 7.38
C LEU A 375 28.47 -7.77 6.00
N SER A 376 27.71 -7.67 4.91
CA SER A 376 28.25 -7.76 3.54
C SER A 376 28.87 -6.45 3.04
N ASP A 377 28.68 -5.34 3.74
CA ASP A 377 29.20 -4.02 3.32
C ASP A 377 30.74 -3.96 3.36
N SER A 378 31.39 -4.89 4.06
CA SER A 378 32.85 -5.04 4.08
C SER A 378 33.41 -5.77 2.85
N VAL A 379 32.54 -6.34 1.99
CA VAL A 379 32.94 -6.98 0.74
C VAL A 379 33.11 -5.92 -0.35
N THR A 380 34.30 -5.89 -0.93
CA THR A 380 34.63 -5.00 -2.06
C THR A 380 34.92 -5.82 -3.31
N PHE A 381 34.60 -5.26 -4.48
CA PHE A 381 34.85 -5.88 -5.76
C PHE A 381 35.79 -5.03 -6.62
N LYS A 382 36.70 -5.69 -7.34
CA LYS A 382 37.63 -5.04 -8.26
C LYS A 382 37.73 -5.79 -9.59
N SER A 383 38.03 -5.05 -10.64
CA SER A 383 38.37 -5.56 -11.97
C SER A 383 39.38 -4.64 -12.64
N GLU A 384 40.23 -5.20 -13.50
CA GLU A 384 41.11 -4.40 -14.36
C GLU A 384 40.35 -3.77 -15.54
N ALA A 385 39.18 -4.32 -15.89
CA ALA A 385 38.37 -3.86 -17.02
C ALA A 385 37.58 -2.57 -16.72
N GLY A 386 37.35 -2.25 -15.44
CA GLY A 386 36.51 -1.12 -15.05
C GLY A 386 36.39 -0.88 -13.55
N THR A 387 35.74 0.23 -13.21
CA THR A 387 35.38 0.57 -11.82
C THR A 387 34.09 -0.13 -11.43
N ILE A 388 34.04 -0.73 -10.24
CA ILE A 388 32.89 -1.51 -9.76
C ILE A 388 32.17 -0.79 -8.61
N VAL A 389 30.84 -0.81 -8.68
CA VAL A 389 29.93 -0.56 -7.55
C VAL A 389 29.10 -1.82 -7.33
N SER A 390 28.99 -2.28 -6.08
CA SER A 390 28.20 -3.46 -5.72
C SER A 390 27.16 -3.11 -4.67
N LYS A 391 25.91 -3.55 -4.86
CA LYS A 391 24.83 -3.40 -3.88
C LYS A 391 23.72 -4.42 -4.12
N GLY A 392 23.22 -5.03 -3.05
CA GLY A 392 22.06 -5.92 -3.11
C GLY A 392 22.22 -7.09 -4.09
N GLY A 393 23.40 -7.70 -4.11
CA GLY A 393 23.71 -8.85 -4.98
C GLY A 393 23.97 -8.50 -6.44
N ILE A 394 24.00 -7.21 -6.79
CA ILE A 394 24.30 -6.74 -8.15
C ILE A 394 25.66 -6.04 -8.16
N ILE A 395 26.51 -6.45 -9.10
CA ILE A 395 27.74 -5.77 -9.49
C ILE A 395 27.43 -4.93 -10.73
N THR A 396 27.71 -3.63 -10.64
CA THR A 396 27.68 -2.70 -11.77
C THR A 396 29.10 -2.24 -12.06
N MET A 397 29.59 -2.49 -13.27
CA MET A 397 30.93 -2.14 -13.70
C MET A 397 30.87 -1.06 -14.78
N THR A 398 31.62 0.01 -14.61
CA THR A 398 31.80 1.05 -15.64
C THR A 398 33.17 0.88 -16.26
N ALA A 399 33.23 0.80 -17.60
CA ALA A 399 34.50 0.59 -18.31
C ALA A 399 35.51 1.72 -18.01
N ASN A 400 36.79 1.36 -17.89
CA ASN A 400 37.86 2.35 -17.79
C ASN A 400 37.95 3.21 -19.06
N LYS A 401 38.49 4.43 -18.95
CA LYS A 401 38.68 5.31 -20.11
C LYS A 401 39.55 4.61 -21.17
N GLY A 402 39.03 4.48 -22.39
CA GLY A 402 39.69 3.78 -23.50
C GLY A 402 39.37 2.28 -23.60
N THR A 403 38.67 1.70 -22.62
CA THR A 403 38.18 0.33 -22.65
C THR A 403 36.74 0.32 -23.19
N ASN A 404 36.43 -0.61 -24.11
CA ASN A 404 35.08 -0.85 -24.58
C ASN A 404 34.69 -2.31 -24.30
N PHE A 405 33.67 -2.52 -23.46
CA PHE A 405 33.18 -3.86 -23.14
C PHE A 405 32.76 -4.67 -24.37
N SER A 406 32.25 -4.02 -25.44
CA SER A 406 31.90 -4.70 -26.69
C SER A 406 33.10 -5.30 -27.44
N THR A 407 34.32 -4.89 -27.10
CA THR A 407 35.57 -5.41 -27.70
C THR A 407 36.26 -6.47 -26.84
N LEU A 408 35.90 -6.56 -25.56
CA LEU A 408 36.48 -7.53 -24.62
C LEU A 408 35.83 -8.90 -24.77
N LYS A 409 36.63 -9.97 -24.69
CA LYS A 409 36.10 -11.35 -24.67
C LYS A 409 35.59 -11.74 -23.28
N SER A 410 36.31 -11.31 -22.25
CA SER A 410 35.98 -11.61 -20.86
C SER A 410 36.52 -10.52 -19.93
N ALA A 411 36.01 -10.51 -18.70
CA ALA A 411 36.48 -9.65 -17.61
C ALA A 411 36.62 -10.50 -16.34
N VAL A 412 37.72 -10.30 -15.61
CA VAL A 412 37.92 -10.94 -14.31
C VAL A 412 37.40 -10.01 -13.23
N ILE A 413 36.54 -10.53 -12.35
CA ILE A 413 36.06 -9.82 -11.17
C ILE A 413 36.56 -10.57 -9.94
N THR A 414 37.16 -9.83 -9.01
CA THR A 414 37.61 -10.37 -7.72
C THR A 414 36.85 -9.67 -6.60
N GLY A 415 36.15 -10.46 -5.78
CA GLY A 415 35.49 -10.00 -4.56
C GLY A 415 36.33 -10.36 -3.34
N SER A 416 36.49 -9.43 -2.39
CA SER A 416 37.25 -9.66 -1.15
C SER A 416 36.64 -8.95 0.03
N ASP A 417 36.62 -9.64 1.17
CA ASP A 417 36.27 -9.09 2.47
C ASP A 417 37.53 -8.72 3.24
N SER A 418 37.69 -7.44 3.60
CA SER A 418 38.90 -6.97 4.29
C SER A 418 39.02 -7.42 5.74
N ILE A 419 37.91 -7.83 6.37
CA ILE A 419 37.86 -8.21 7.78
C ILE A 419 38.33 -9.66 7.97
N THR A 420 37.80 -10.58 7.14
CA THR A 420 38.06 -12.02 7.23
C THR A 420 39.14 -12.52 6.28
N GLY A 421 39.48 -11.74 5.25
CA GLY A 421 40.37 -12.17 4.17
C GLY A 421 39.70 -13.10 3.16
N THR A 422 38.41 -13.41 3.31
CA THR A 422 37.65 -14.21 2.35
C THR A 422 37.70 -13.55 0.97
N SER A 423 38.07 -14.30 -0.06
CA SER A 423 38.10 -13.78 -1.43
C SER A 423 37.64 -14.81 -2.46
N THR A 424 37.16 -14.31 -3.60
CA THR A 424 36.77 -15.12 -4.76
C THR A 424 37.13 -14.38 -6.03
N SER A 425 37.34 -15.11 -7.13
CA SER A 425 37.53 -14.51 -8.45
C SER A 425 36.77 -15.31 -9.49
N ALA A 426 36.14 -14.62 -10.43
CA ALA A 426 35.43 -15.22 -11.55
C ALA A 426 35.78 -14.51 -12.86
N THR A 427 35.92 -15.29 -13.92
CA THR A 427 36.08 -14.77 -15.29
C THR A 427 34.71 -14.81 -15.96
N LEU A 428 34.17 -13.65 -16.29
CA LEU A 428 32.86 -13.52 -16.94
C LEU A 428 33.04 -13.30 -18.44
N ASN A 429 32.30 -14.04 -19.26
CA ASN A 429 32.28 -13.83 -20.70
C ASN A 429 31.43 -12.60 -21.06
N LEU A 430 31.92 -11.79 -22.01
CA LEU A 430 31.30 -10.52 -22.44
C LEU A 430 30.59 -10.65 -23.81
N LYS A 431 30.36 -11.89 -24.28
CA LYS A 431 29.76 -12.20 -25.59
C LYS A 431 28.43 -12.94 -25.48
#